data_AF-A0A401QEN4-F1
#
_entry.id   AF-A0A401QEN4-F1
#
_cell.length_a   1.000
_cell.length_b   1.000
_cell.length_c   1.000
_cell.angle_alpha   90.00
_cell.angle_beta   90.00
_cell.angle_gamma   90.00
#
_symmetry.space_group_name_H-M   'P 1'
#
loop_
_entity.id
_entity.type
_entity.pdbx_description
1 polymer ?
#
loop_
_entity_poly.entity_id
_entity_poly.type
_entity_poly.pdbx_seq_one_letter_code
_entity_poly.pdbx_strand_id
1 'polypeptide(L)'
;LDPALIRPGRVDHKQFVGYCSHWQLSQMYQRFYPEQAVAMAEEFAEKALSLSDRISAAQVQGHFLLYKLEPRKAIEDIQQIIV
;
A
#
# COMPACT_ATOMS: atom_id res chain seq x y z
N LEU A 1 -1.45 -25.70 4.73
CA LEU A 1 -0.87 -26.58 3.69
C LEU A 1 -0.20 -27.75 4.40
N ASP A 2 -0.29 -28.95 3.84
CA ASP A 2 0.42 -30.12 4.38
C ASP A 2 1.94 -29.81 4.46
N PRO A 3 2.61 -30.01 5.62
CA PRO A 3 4.04 -29.79 5.77
C PRO A 3 4.89 -30.55 4.74
N ALA A 4 4.42 -31.71 4.27
CA ALA A 4 5.10 -32.49 3.24
C ALA A 4 5.17 -31.74 1.91
N LEU A 5 4.23 -30.84 1.59
CA LEU A 5 4.24 -30.07 0.35
C LEU A 5 5.28 -28.94 0.36
N ILE A 6 5.64 -28.42 1.54
CA ILE A 6 6.50 -27.24 1.70
C ILE A 6 7.86 -27.53 2.36
N ARG A 7 8.27 -28.80 2.36
CA ARG A 7 9.59 -29.22 2.88
C ARG A 7 10.72 -28.82 1.92
N PRO A 8 11.97 -28.69 2.42
CA PRO A 8 13.14 -28.51 1.57
C PRO A 8 13.26 -29.59 0.48
N GLY A 9 13.69 -29.18 -0.71
CA GLY A 9 13.69 -29.97 -1.95
C GLY A 9 12.35 -29.97 -2.70
N ARG A 10 11.29 -29.36 -2.15
CA ARG A 10 10.03 -29.05 -2.86
C ARG A 10 9.78 -27.55 -2.89
N VAL A 11 9.84 -26.90 -1.73
CA VAL A 11 9.76 -25.44 -1.59
C VAL A 11 10.93 -24.98 -0.74
N ASP A 12 11.91 -24.33 -1.39
CA ASP A 12 13.17 -23.93 -0.75
C ASP A 12 13.14 -22.49 -0.23
N HIS A 13 12.15 -21.70 -0.65
CA HIS A 13 11.93 -20.35 -0.13
C HIS A 13 10.44 -20.10 0.11
N LYS A 14 10.14 -19.51 1.27
CA LYS A 14 8.78 -19.15 1.68
C LYS A 14 8.82 -17.69 2.10
N GLN A 15 8.07 -16.86 1.39
CA GLN A 15 7.96 -15.43 1.67
C GLN A 15 6.51 -15.08 1.96
N PHE A 16 6.29 -14.35 3.04
CA PHE A 16 4.99 -13.73 3.30
C PHE A 16 4.92 -12.40 2.56
N VAL A 17 3.84 -12.21 1.80
CA VAL A 17 3.48 -10.93 1.16
C VAL A 17 2.16 -10.49 1.77
N GLY A 18 2.23 -9.47 2.62
CA GLY A 18 1.11 -9.00 3.42
C GLY A 18 0.55 -7.65 2.97
N TYR A 19 -0.12 -6.99 3.91
CA TYR A 19 -0.61 -5.62 3.75
C TYR A 19 0.55 -4.62 3.65
N CYS A 20 0.22 -3.41 3.17
CA CYS A 20 1.20 -2.36 2.93
C CYS A 20 1.77 -1.82 4.24
N SER A 21 3.09 -1.88 4.36
CA SER A 21 3.85 -1.11 5.34
C SER A 21 3.82 0.40 5.02
N HIS A 22 4.19 1.22 6.01
CA HIS A 22 4.39 2.67 5.83
C HIS A 22 5.27 2.97 4.60
N TRP A 23 6.42 2.30 4.51
CA TRP A 23 7.35 2.48 3.39
C TRP A 23 6.69 2.15 2.04
N GLN A 24 5.92 1.06 1.95
CA GLN A 24 5.22 0.71 0.71
C GLN A 24 4.17 1.77 0.35
N LEU A 25 3.42 2.30 1.31
CA LEU A 25 2.45 3.36 1.08
C LEU A 25 3.11 4.65 0.56
N SER A 26 4.16 5.14 1.23
CA SER A 26 4.91 6.32 0.79
C SER A 26 5.47 6.13 -0.62
N GLN A 27 6.05 4.95 -0.90
CA GLN A 27 6.64 4.66 -2.20
C GLN A 27 5.61 4.52 -3.31
N MET A 28 4.45 3.93 -3.03
CA MET A 28 3.36 3.86 -4.01
C MET A 28 2.84 5.25 -4.34
N TYR A 29 2.68 6.13 -3.34
CA TYR A 29 2.24 7.50 -3.56
C TYR A 29 3.23 8.28 -4.44
N GLN A 30 4.53 8.23 -4.15
CA GLN A 30 5.56 8.90 -4.96
C GLN A 30 5.63 8.37 -6.40
N ARG A 31 5.43 7.06 -6.60
CA ARG A 31 5.42 6.48 -7.95
C ARG A 31 4.19 6.90 -8.75
N PHE A 32 3.05 7.05 -8.09
CA PHE A 32 1.81 7.45 -8.76
C PHE A 32 1.73 8.97 -9.00
N TYR A 33 2.32 9.77 -8.10
CA TYR A 33 2.36 11.24 -8.16
C TYR A 33 3.80 11.77 -8.08
N PRO A 34 4.63 11.60 -9.13
CA PRO A 34 6.07 11.82 -9.09
C PRO A 34 6.52 13.28 -8.86
N GLU A 35 5.65 14.25 -9.15
CA GLU A 35 5.95 15.67 -9.00
C GLU A 35 5.67 16.21 -7.58
N GLN A 36 5.11 15.38 -6.70
CA GLN A 36 4.71 15.82 -5.36
C GLN A 36 5.85 15.69 -4.35
N ALA A 37 5.82 16.54 -3.33
CA ALA A 37 6.83 16.54 -2.28
C ALA A 37 6.81 15.23 -1.49
N VAL A 38 8.00 14.76 -1.07
CA VAL A 38 8.15 13.57 -0.21
C VAL A 38 7.30 13.65 1.05
N ALA A 39 7.17 14.84 1.64
CA ALA A 39 6.33 15.07 2.82
C ALA A 39 4.85 14.70 2.61
N MET A 40 4.31 14.83 1.40
CA MET A 40 2.93 14.42 1.11
C MET A 40 2.79 12.89 1.06
N ALA A 41 3.83 12.19 0.60
CA ALA A 41 3.84 10.73 0.61
C ALA A 41 3.88 10.18 2.05
N GLU A 42 4.66 10.81 2.92
CA GLU A 42 4.68 10.49 4.35
C GLU A 42 3.33 10.81 5.00
N GLU A 43 2.73 11.98 4.72
CA GLU A 43 1.38 12.32 5.21
C GLU A 43 0.33 11.30 4.77
N PHE A 44 0.38 10.84 3.51
CA PHE A 44 -0.50 9.79 3.00
C PHE A 44 -0.33 8.49 3.78
N ALA A 45 0.91 8.04 3.97
CA ALA A 45 1.22 6.79 4.65
C ALA A 45 0.79 6.81 6.13
N GLU A 46 1.08 7.90 6.85
CA GLU A 46 0.66 8.11 8.23
C GLU A 46 -0.87 8.08 8.36
N LYS A 47 -1.58 8.84 7.52
CA LYS A 47 -3.04 8.88 7.53
C LYS A 47 -3.67 7.53 7.18
N ALA A 48 -3.17 6.85 6.16
CA ALA A 48 -3.64 5.52 5.77
C ALA A 48 -3.51 4.52 6.94
N LEU A 49 -2.35 4.48 7.59
CA LEU A 49 -2.11 3.55 8.71
C LEU A 49 -2.89 3.92 9.98
N SER A 50 -3.18 5.21 10.19
CA SER A 50 -4.08 5.62 11.27
C SER A 50 -5.53 5.13 11.09
N LEU A 51 -5.94 4.84 9.85
CA LEU A 51 -7.25 4.25 9.56
C LEU A 51 -7.23 2.73 9.73
N SER A 52 -6.21 2.07 9.21
CA SER A 52 -6.10 0.61 9.23
C SER A 52 -4.69 0.13 8.89
N ASP A 53 -4.23 -0.90 9.60
CA ASP A 53 -3.01 -1.65 9.29
C ASP A 53 -3.24 -2.76 8.24
N ARG A 54 -4.49 -2.94 7.78
CA ARG A 54 -4.90 -3.98 6.82
C ARG A 54 -5.23 -3.43 5.44
N ILE A 55 -4.41 -2.52 4.95
CA ILE A 55 -4.57 -1.92 3.62
C ILE A 55 -3.72 -2.70 2.61
N SER A 56 -4.38 -3.26 1.59
CA SER A 56 -3.69 -3.98 0.50
C SER A 56 -3.18 -3.03 -0.58
N ALA A 57 -2.15 -3.43 -1.32
CA ALA A 57 -1.65 -2.64 -2.46
C ALA A 57 -2.72 -2.42 -3.54
N ALA A 58 -3.66 -3.37 -3.70
CA ALA A 58 -4.76 -3.24 -4.65
C ALA A 58 -5.73 -2.11 -4.27
N GLN A 59 -6.03 -1.95 -2.97
CA GLN A 59 -6.85 -0.85 -2.48
C GLN A 59 -6.17 0.50 -2.69
N VAL A 60 -4.87 0.60 -2.37
CA VAL A 60 -4.07 1.82 -2.60
C VAL A 60 -4.10 2.21 -4.08
N GLN A 61 -3.89 1.23 -4.97
CA GLN A 61 -3.93 1.47 -6.41
C GLN A 61 -5.32 1.91 -6.89
N GLY A 62 -6.38 1.26 -6.41
CA GLY A 62 -7.77 1.63 -6.72
C GLY A 62 -8.09 3.06 -6.28
N HIS A 63 -7.69 3.42 -5.06
CA HIS A 63 -7.84 4.77 -4.52
C HIS A 63 -7.15 5.82 -5.39
N PHE A 64 -5.89 5.61 -5.76
CA PHE A 64 -5.16 6.55 -6.64
C PHE A 64 -5.79 6.69 -8.03
N LEU A 65 -6.43 5.64 -8.56
CA LEU A 65 -7.16 5.71 -9.82
C LEU A 65 -8.43 6.58 -9.76
N LEU A 66 -9.01 6.82 -8.58
CA LEU A 66 -10.11 7.76 -8.39
C LEU A 66 -9.62 9.22 -8.40
N TYR A 67 -8.38 9.45 -7.95
CA TYR A 67 -7.78 10.78 -7.79
C TYR A 67 -6.56 10.99 -8.71
N LYS A 68 -6.65 10.56 -9.97
CA LYS A 68 -5.49 10.46 -10.89
C LYS A 68 -4.64 11.72 -11.00
N LEU A 69 -5.29 12.89 -10.99
CA LEU A 69 -4.63 14.19 -11.14
C LEU A 69 -4.82 15.08 -9.90
N GLU A 70 -5.34 14.52 -8.81
CA GLU A 70 -5.70 15.24 -7.58
C GLU A 70 -4.96 14.64 -6.36
N PRO A 71 -3.61 14.69 -6.32
CA PRO A 71 -2.80 14.05 -5.28
C PRO A 71 -3.18 14.48 -3.86
N ARG A 72 -3.42 15.80 -3.67
CA ARG A 72 -3.83 16.33 -2.37
C ARG A 72 -5.17 15.74 -1.91
N LYS A 73 -6.12 15.61 -2.84
CA LYS A 73 -7.44 15.06 -2.56
C LYS A 73 -7.39 13.57 -2.22
N ALA A 74 -6.44 12.82 -2.80
CA ALA A 74 -6.18 11.44 -2.40
C ALA A 74 -5.79 11.32 -0.92
N ILE A 75 -5.19 12.35 -0.32
CA ILE A 75 -4.87 12.40 1.12
C ILE A 75 -6.07 12.87 1.95
N GLU A 76 -6.85 13.82 1.44
CA GLU A 76 -8.03 14.36 2.11
C GLU A 76 -9.15 13.32 2.21
N ASP A 77 -9.40 12.58 1.13
CA ASP A 77 -10.42 11.54 1.04
C ASP A 77 -9.88 10.15 1.44
N ILE A 78 -8.85 10.09 2.29
CA ILE A 78 -8.16 8.85 2.66
C ILE A 78 -9.11 7.77 3.19
N GLN A 79 -10.25 8.14 3.77
CA GLN A 79 -11.28 7.22 4.24
C GLN A 79 -11.86 6.32 3.14
N GLN A 80 -11.79 6.73 1.86
CA GLN A 80 -12.30 5.96 0.73
C GLN A 80 -11.42 4.74 0.39
N ILE A 81 -10.20 4.63 0.95
CA ILE A 81 -9.27 3.52 0.66
C ILE A 81 -9.73 2.16 1.20
N ILE A 82 -10.59 2.16 2.22
CA ILE A 82 -11.09 0.97 2.92
C ILE A 82 -12.52 0.58 2.52
N VAL A 83 -13.15 1.35 1.63
CA VAL A 83 -14.51 1.11 1.13
C VAL A 83 -14.52 0.04 0.03
#